data_AF-A0A2T8F7J2-F1
#
_entry.id   AF-A0A2T8F7J2-F1
#
_cell.length_a   1.000
_cell.length_b   1.000
_cell.length_c   1.000
_cell.angle_alpha   90.00
_cell.angle_beta   90.00
_cell.angle_gamma   90.00
#
_symmetry.space_group_name_H-M   'P 1'
#
loop_
_entity.id
_entity.type
_entity.pdbx_description
1 polymer ?
#
loop_
_entity_poly.entity_id
_entity_poly.type
_entity_poly.pdbx_seq_one_letter_code
_entity_poly.pdbx_strand_id
1 'polypeptide(L)'
;MNGLLILVLPLVTRLTQDPTPAKEDVKAGPIALVVFLLLIAAVVFLSFSLVKQLRKAQAAKDSGVYGDEPAASDDEPGRTD
;
A
#
# COMPACT_ATOMS: atom_id res chain seq x y z
N MET A 1 -8.06 15.75 -47.85
CA MET A 1 -7.53 14.41 -47.54
C MET A 1 -6.21 14.43 -46.74
N ASN A 2 -5.47 15.54 -46.72
CA ASN A 2 -4.14 15.63 -46.08
C ASN A 2 -4.16 15.69 -44.54
N GLY A 3 -5.27 16.11 -43.92
CA GLY A 3 -5.36 16.24 -42.45
C GLY A 3 -5.36 14.91 -41.70
N LEU A 4 -5.93 13.84 -42.29
CA LEU A 4 -5.92 12.51 -41.70
C LEU A 4 -4.49 11.95 -41.62
N LEU A 5 -3.67 12.21 -42.63
CA LEU A 5 -2.30 11.74 -42.70
C LEU A 5 -1.44 12.41 -41.62
N ILE A 6 -1.63 13.72 -41.37
CA ILE A 6 -0.92 14.44 -40.29
C ILE A 6 -1.26 13.88 -38.90
N LEU A 7 -2.50 13.44 -38.69
CA LEU A 7 -2.96 12.93 -37.39
C LEU A 7 -2.54 11.48 -37.16
N VAL A 8 -2.52 10.66 -38.21
CA VAL A 8 -2.23 9.21 -38.13
C VAL A 8 -0.73 8.91 -38.22
N LEU A 9 0.04 9.68 -38.98
CA LEU A 9 1.48 9.46 -39.16
C LEU A 9 2.27 9.40 -37.84
N PRO A 10 2.14 10.33 -36.87
CA PRO A 10 2.90 10.24 -35.62
C PRO A 10 2.51 9.03 -34.78
N LEU A 11 1.25 8.59 -34.84
CA LEU A 11 0.80 7.39 -34.13
C LEU A 11 1.41 6.12 -34.73
N VAL A 12 1.41 6.01 -36.06
CA VAL A 12 2.04 4.89 -36.77
C VAL A 12 3.54 4.86 -36.49
N THR A 13 4.22 6.00 -36.52
CA THR A 13 5.65 6.09 -36.19
C THR A 13 5.95 5.64 -34.76
N ARG A 14 5.15 6.04 -33.76
CA ARG A 14 5.34 5.62 -32.37
C ARG A 14 5.14 4.12 -32.17
N LEU A 15 4.18 3.53 -32.88
CA LEU A 15 3.87 2.09 -32.78
C LEU A 15 4.90 1.21 -33.50
N THR A 16 5.54 1.71 -34.56
CA THR A 16 6.52 0.94 -35.34
C THR A 16 7.97 1.14 -34.88
N GLN A 17 8.26 2.27 -34.23
CA GLN A 17 9.61 2.61 -33.79
C GLN A 17 9.87 2.34 -32.31
N ASP A 18 8.98 1.65 -31.59
CA ASP A 18 9.27 1.26 -30.21
C ASP A 18 10.38 0.20 -30.23
N PRO A 19 11.65 0.58 -29.97
CA PRO A 19 12.73 -0.37 -30.03
C PRO A 19 12.54 -1.27 -28.81
N THR A 20 12.30 -2.57 -29.03
CA THR A 20 12.25 -3.52 -27.92
C THR A 20 13.54 -3.34 -27.11
N PRO A 21 13.45 -2.89 -25.85
CA PRO A 21 14.65 -2.54 -25.09
C PRO A 21 15.55 -3.76 -24.99
N ALA A 22 16.86 -3.54 -25.11
CA ALA A 22 17.81 -4.63 -24.95
C ALA A 22 17.68 -5.17 -23.51
N LYS A 23 17.95 -6.46 -23.29
CA LYS A 23 17.73 -7.08 -21.96
C LYS A 23 18.56 -6.41 -20.86
N GLU A 24 19.62 -5.71 -21.27
CA GLU A 24 20.57 -4.98 -20.46
C GLU A 24 20.01 -3.63 -19.99
N ASP A 25 19.07 -3.04 -20.75
CA ASP A 25 18.40 -1.77 -20.42
C ASP A 25 17.37 -1.92 -19.29
N VAL A 26 17.02 -3.16 -18.94
CA VAL A 26 16.08 -3.52 -17.85
C VAL A 26 16.85 -3.87 -16.56
N LYS A 27 18.02 -3.27 -16.33
CA LYS A 27 18.66 -3.28 -15.00
C LYS A 27 18.16 -2.08 -14.22
N ALA A 28 17.32 -2.34 -13.22
CA ALA A 28 16.98 -1.34 -12.22
C ALA A 28 18.29 -0.85 -11.56
N GLY A 29 18.65 0.40 -11.82
CA GLY A 29 19.83 1.01 -11.21
C GLY A 29 19.71 0.97 -9.68
N PRO A 30 20.83 1.05 -8.94
CA PRO A 30 20.84 0.97 -7.47
C PRO A 30 19.91 2.00 -6.80
N ILE A 31 19.63 3.13 -7.45
CA ILE A 31 18.65 4.13 -6.98
C ILE A 31 17.22 3.56 -6.93
N ALA A 32 16.81 2.76 -7.93
CA ALA A 32 15.48 2.15 -7.94
C ALA A 32 15.30 1.18 -6.76
N LEU A 33 16.36 0.45 -6.38
CA LEU A 33 16.36 -0.38 -5.19
C LEU A 33 16.18 0.44 -3.91
N VAL A 34 16.87 1.58 -3.79
CA VAL A 34 16.72 2.49 -2.64
C VAL A 34 15.30 3.02 -2.53
N VAL A 35 14.72 3.50 -3.64
CA VAL A 35 13.34 3.98 -3.67
C VAL A 35 12.37 2.88 -3.26
N PHE A 36 12.57 1.65 -3.75
CA PHE A 36 11.74 0.51 -3.37
C PHE A 36 11.79 0.21 -1.87
N LEU A 37 12.99 0.22 -1.26
CA LEU A 37 13.14 0.01 0.18
C LEU A 37 12.50 1.16 0.99
N LEU A 38 12.60 2.40 0.52
CA LEU A 38 11.93 3.54 1.16
C LEU A 38 10.40 3.40 1.12
N LEU A 39 9.84 2.88 0.02
CA LEU A 39 8.41 2.61 -0.06
C LEU A 39 7.97 1.54 0.95
N ILE A 40 8.75 0.45 1.09
CA ILE A 40 8.48 -0.57 2.12
C ILE A 40 8.52 0.06 3.52
N ALA A 41 9.56 0.84 3.82
CA ALA A 41 9.71 1.51 5.11
C ALA A 41 8.53 2.47 5.39
N ALA A 42 8.07 3.20 4.39
CA ALA A 42 6.91 4.09 4.50
C ALA A 42 5.63 3.32 4.85
N VAL A 43 5.38 2.18 4.19
CA VAL A 43 4.22 1.32 4.49
C VAL A 43 4.30 0.75 5.89
N VAL A 44 5.46 0.21 6.29
CA VAL A 44 5.68 -0.33 7.64
C VAL A 44 5.46 0.74 8.71
N PHE A 45 5.99 1.94 8.48
CA PHE A 45 5.80 3.08 9.38
C PHE A 45 4.32 3.48 9.50
N LEU A 46 3.60 3.52 8.38
CA LEU A 46 2.18 3.83 8.37
C LEU A 46 1.36 2.76 9.11
N SER A 47 1.60 1.48 8.85
CA SER A 47 0.94 0.37 9.55
C SER A 47 1.22 0.40 11.05
N PHE A 48 2.46 0.67 11.45
CA PHE A 48 2.81 0.80 12.87
C PHE A 48 2.08 1.98 13.53
N SER A 49 2.04 3.13 12.86
CA SER A 49 1.33 4.32 13.35
C SER A 49 -0.15 4.05 13.56
N LEU A 50 -0.79 3.41 12.58
CA LEU A 50 -2.21 3.04 12.65
C LEU A 50 -2.49 2.07 13.81
N VAL A 51 -1.74 0.97 13.89
CA VAL A 51 -1.92 -0.04 14.96
C VAL A 51 -1.68 0.57 16.34
N LYS A 52 -0.69 1.45 16.48
CA LYS A 52 -0.43 2.16 17.74
C LYS A 52 -1.61 3.01 18.17
N GLN A 53 -2.30 3.68 17.23
CA GLN A 53 -3.49 4.48 17.54
C GLN A 53 -4.68 3.59 17.91
N LEU A 54 -4.91 2.49 17.18
CA LEU A 54 -5.98 1.54 17.50
C LEU A 54 -5.80 0.92 18.88
N ARG A 55 -4.58 0.52 19.25
CA ARG A 55 -4.27 -0.04 20.58
C ARG A 55 -4.51 0.97 21.70
N LYS A 56 -4.21 2.26 21.48
CA LYS A 56 -4.50 3.31 22.45
C LYS A 56 -6.00 3.51 22.65
N ALA A 57 -6.77 3.47 21.57
CA ALA A 57 -8.22 3.58 21.64
C ALA A 57 -8.84 2.39 22.39
N GLN A 58 -8.37 1.17 22.14
CA GLN A 58 -8.77 -0.02 22.89
C GLN A 58 -8.41 0.09 24.37
N ALA A 59 -7.17 0.46 24.71
CA ALA A 59 -6.78 0.63 26.11
C ALA A 59 -7.63 1.69 26.84
N ALA A 60 -8.01 2.78 26.17
CA ALA A 60 -8.91 3.77 26.72
C ALA A 60 -10.32 3.20 26.96
N LYS A 61 -10.84 2.39 26.03
CA LYS A 61 -12.09 1.65 26.20
C LYS A 61 -12.01 0.68 27.38
N ASP A 62 -10.97 -0.15 27.44
CA ASP A 62 -10.78 -1.16 28.49
C ASP A 62 -10.61 -0.52 29.88
N SER A 63 -10.03 0.68 29.94
CA SER A 63 -9.88 1.44 31.18
C SER A 63 -11.17 2.13 31.66
N GLY A 64 -12.30 1.96 30.98
CA GLY A 64 -13.60 2.51 31.39
C GLY A 64 -13.70 4.03 31.25
N VAL A 65 -12.76 4.68 30.55
CA VAL A 65 -12.72 6.16 30.38
C VAL A 65 -13.96 6.69 29.63
N TYR A 66 -14.63 5.84 28.85
CA TYR A 66 -15.87 6.17 28.14
C TYR A 66 -17.15 5.83 28.91
N GLY A 67 -17.06 5.37 30.16
CA GLY A 67 -18.23 5.13 31.02
C GLY A 67 -18.93 3.78 30.82
N ASP A 68 -18.31 2.81 30.16
CA ASP A 68 -18.79 1.43 30.08
C ASP A 68 -18.21 0.62 31.26
N GLU A 69 -19.04 -0.19 31.94
CA GLU A 69 -18.55 -1.18 32.90
C GLU A 69 -17.54 -2.12 32.21
N PRO A 70 -16.45 -2.53 32.89
CA PRO A 70 -15.46 -3.41 32.28
C PRO A 70 -16.15 -4.67 31.78
N ALA A 71 -16.06 -4.94 30.47
CA ALA A 71 -16.57 -6.19 29.92
C ALA A 71 -15.88 -7.34 30.65
N ALA A 72 -16.67 -8.15 31.37
CA ALA A 72 -16.19 -9.39 31.96
C ALA A 72 -15.49 -10.20 30.86
N SER A 73 -14.25 -10.59 31.10
CA SER A 73 -13.53 -11.49 30.21
C SER A 73 -14.37 -12.76 30.01
N ASP A 74 -14.74 -13.08 28.77
CA ASP A 74 -15.47 -14.28 28.37
C ASP A 74 -14.62 -15.57 28.50
N ASP A 75 -13.89 -15.71 29.61
CA ASP A 75 -13.15 -16.91 30.00
C ASP A 75 -13.93 -17.65 31.12
N GLU A 76 -15.23 -17.89 30.95
CA GLU A 76 -15.95 -18.88 31.77
C GLU A 76 -16.06 -20.21 31.00
N PRO A 77 -15.27 -21.24 31.35
CA PRO A 77 -15.40 -22.55 30.77
C PRO A 77 -16.63 -23.25 31.39
N GLY A 78 -17.65 -23.45 30.56
CA GLY A 78 -18.67 -24.50 30.67
C GLY A 78 -19.03 -24.99 32.08
N ARG A 79 -20.07 -24.39 32.67
CA ARG A 79 -20.86 -25.04 33.72
C ARG A 79 -22.19 -25.46 33.12
N THR A 80 -22.30 -26.74 32.80
CA THR A 80 -23.57 -27.44 32.55
C THR A 80 -23.90 -28.26 33.80
N ASP A 81 -24.91 -27.82 34.55
CA ASP A 81 -25.64 -28.60 35.53
C ASP A 81 -27.07 -28.88 35.05
#